data_AF-A0A0L8I0N8-F1
#
_entry.id   AF-A0A0L8I0N8-F1
#
_cell.length_a   1.000
_cell.length_b   1.000
_cell.length_c   1.000
_cell.angle_alpha   90.00
_cell.angle_beta   90.00
_cell.angle_gamma   90.00
#
_symmetry.space_group_name_H-M   'P 1'
#
loop_
_entity.id
_entity.type
_entity.pdbx_description
1 polymer ?
#
loop_
_entity_poly.entity_id
_entity_poly.type
_entity_poly.pdbx_seq_one_letter_code
_entity_poly.pdbx_strand_id
1 'polypeptide(L)'
;MEGIILSMHRNISVSHPLYKILAPHTLYLLAINNRGFKKLVSPGGWVDKTMTVGIDGMFQLIYKGDDCIKLYDCIHHYASSYIDLYYVNEQDVTDDDELQNWVECISKEAIHGGIGLKGLPIKDGKGHIPSKEELKLFITTVLFTSSVSHAHANFLQYEEYAFPSNYPSMIRTPLLKDKTPRTEEDIIAALPDKATTLDVMAITNLLSAKTTKSLGDFETQYIYDPKALVCVREFQKNLKTISGEIKARNKTLKKPYKVLDPANIPNAISI
;
A
#
# COMPACT_ATOMS: atom_id res chain seq x y z
N MET A 1 -16.24 4.18 11.42
CA MET A 1 -16.78 4.13 12.80
C MET A 1 -18.02 5.01 13.02
N GLU A 2 -18.03 6.28 12.57
CA GLU A 2 -19.16 7.19 12.80
C GLU A 2 -20.54 6.65 12.35
N GLY A 3 -20.63 6.09 11.14
CA GLY A 3 -21.87 5.51 10.62
C GLY A 3 -22.39 4.30 11.41
N ILE A 4 -21.48 3.49 11.99
CA ILE A 4 -21.84 2.34 12.83
C ILE A 4 -22.49 2.83 14.12
N ILE A 5 -21.95 3.89 14.72
CA ILE A 5 -22.46 4.49 15.95
C ILE A 5 -23.82 5.15 15.72
N LEU A 6 -23.94 5.87 14.60
CA LEU A 6 -25.22 6.47 14.19
C LEU A 6 -26.30 5.40 13.98
N SER A 7 -25.95 4.28 13.32
CA SER A 7 -26.86 3.15 13.12
C SER A 7 -27.23 2.47 14.45
N MET A 8 -26.26 2.26 15.34
CA MET A 8 -26.48 1.70 16.67
C MET A 8 -27.51 2.54 17.45
N HIS A 9 -27.32 3.86 17.54
CA HIS A 9 -28.25 4.75 18.24
C HIS A 9 -29.65 4.80 17.61
N ARG A 10 -29.77 4.54 16.30
CA ARG A 10 -31.07 4.54 15.60
C ARG A 10 -31.83 3.22 15.72
N ASN A 11 -31.12 2.11 15.86
CA ASN A 11 -31.71 0.77 15.68
C ASN A 11 -31.64 -0.12 16.93
N ILE A 12 -30.77 0.18 17.90
CA ILE A 12 -30.59 -0.64 19.10
C ILE A 12 -31.11 0.09 20.34
N SER A 13 -32.09 -0.50 21.02
CA SER A 13 -32.65 0.04 22.27
C SER A 13 -31.59 0.16 23.36
N VAL A 14 -31.68 1.21 24.19
CA VAL A 14 -30.77 1.46 25.32
C VAL A 14 -30.74 0.31 26.35
N SER A 15 -31.81 -0.48 26.42
CA SER A 15 -31.90 -1.65 27.30
C SER A 15 -31.17 -2.87 26.73
N HIS A 16 -30.84 -2.88 25.45
CA HIS A 16 -30.27 -4.02 24.74
C HIS A 16 -28.82 -4.27 25.20
N PRO A 17 -28.40 -5.54 25.41
CA PRO A 17 -27.05 -5.86 25.88
C PRO A 17 -25.92 -5.30 25.01
N LEU A 18 -26.08 -5.35 23.68
CA LEU A 18 -25.09 -4.77 22.75
C LEU A 18 -24.98 -3.25 22.85
N TYR A 19 -26.08 -2.53 23.14
CA TYR A 19 -25.99 -1.10 23.38
C TYR A 19 -25.17 -0.82 24.63
N LYS A 20 -25.40 -1.58 25.71
CA LYS A 20 -24.70 -1.40 26.99
C LYS A 20 -23.19 -1.61 26.88
N ILE A 21 -22.75 -2.60 26.10
CA ILE A 21 -21.30 -2.84 25.92
C ILE A 21 -20.67 -1.81 24.98
N LEU A 22 -21.38 -1.34 23.96
CA LEU A 22 -20.82 -0.42 22.95
C LEU A 22 -20.91 1.06 23.34
N ALA A 23 -21.92 1.48 24.12
CA ALA A 23 -22.14 2.88 24.46
C ALA A 23 -20.94 3.58 25.13
N PRO A 24 -20.21 2.96 26.08
CA PRO A 24 -19.03 3.57 26.68
C PRO A 24 -17.88 3.80 25.68
N HIS A 25 -17.72 2.92 24.69
CA HIS A 25 -16.64 2.97 23.70
C HIS A 25 -16.92 3.89 22.52
N THR A 26 -18.13 4.45 22.44
CA THR A 26 -18.59 5.30 21.33
C THR A 26 -18.92 6.71 21.79
N LEU A 27 -18.78 6.97 23.10
CA LEU A 27 -19.02 8.25 23.73
C LEU A 27 -18.12 9.33 23.12
N TYR A 28 -18.72 10.48 22.81
CA TYR A 28 -18.11 11.66 22.17
C TYR A 28 -17.59 11.50 20.74
N LEU A 29 -17.64 10.32 20.13
CA LEU A 29 -17.10 10.11 18.79
C LEU A 29 -17.81 10.98 17.74
N LEU A 30 -19.15 11.11 17.80
CA LEU A 30 -19.91 12.02 16.93
C LEU A 30 -19.53 13.49 17.15
N ALA A 31 -19.32 13.88 18.41
CA ALA A 31 -19.02 15.26 18.79
C ALA A 31 -17.62 15.69 18.33
N ILE A 32 -16.61 14.82 18.53
CA ILE A 32 -15.24 15.12 18.08
C ILE A 32 -15.13 15.08 16.55
N ASN A 33 -15.81 14.16 15.86
CA ASN A 33 -15.81 14.12 14.40
C ASN A 33 -16.41 15.40 13.80
N ASN A 34 -17.58 15.84 14.28
CA ASN A 34 -18.20 17.11 13.84
C ASN A 34 -17.27 18.32 14.09
N ARG A 35 -16.57 18.35 15.24
CA ARG A 35 -15.59 19.41 15.54
C ARG A 35 -14.36 19.32 14.63
N GLY A 36 -13.91 18.10 14.35
CA GLY A 36 -12.82 17.80 13.43
C GLY A 36 -13.13 18.28 12.01
N PHE A 37 -14.31 17.96 11.48
CA PHE A 37 -14.73 18.45 10.16
C PHE A 37 -14.74 19.97 10.04
N LYS A 38 -15.10 20.70 11.11
CA LYS A 38 -15.20 22.17 11.09
C LYS A 38 -13.89 22.90 11.34
N LYS A 39 -12.94 22.29 12.06
CA LYS A 39 -11.73 22.98 12.55
C LYS A 39 -10.44 22.30 12.20
N LEU A 40 -10.44 20.97 12.04
CA LEU A 40 -9.26 20.17 11.77
C LEU A 40 -9.07 19.99 10.27
N VAL A 41 -10.07 19.41 9.60
CA VAL A 41 -10.00 18.93 8.21
C VAL A 41 -10.85 19.73 7.23
N SER A 42 -11.26 20.95 7.56
CA SER A 42 -11.85 21.91 6.61
C SER A 42 -10.75 22.72 5.89
N PRO A 43 -11.00 23.27 4.69
CA PRO A 43 -10.09 24.25 4.09
C PRO A 43 -9.75 25.38 5.08
N GLY A 44 -8.46 25.74 5.23
CA GLY A 44 -8.00 26.70 6.24
C GLY A 44 -8.10 26.23 7.70
N GLY A 45 -8.41 24.95 7.93
CA GLY A 45 -8.41 24.28 9.24
C GLY A 45 -7.00 24.03 9.77
N TRP A 46 -6.90 23.36 10.92
CA TRP A 46 -5.62 23.10 11.56
C TRP A 46 -4.68 22.25 10.70
N VAL A 47 -5.17 21.21 10.04
CA VAL A 47 -4.33 20.37 9.16
C VAL A 47 -3.68 21.22 8.07
N ASP A 48 -4.42 22.17 7.49
CA ASP A 48 -3.93 23.08 6.45
C ASP A 48 -2.88 24.08 6.99
N LYS A 49 -2.97 24.44 8.27
CA LYS A 49 -2.11 25.44 8.93
C LYS A 49 -0.86 24.84 9.60
N THR A 50 -0.95 23.61 10.06
CA THR A 50 0.08 23.02 10.95
C THR A 50 0.79 21.83 10.33
N MET A 51 0.31 21.27 9.22
CA MET A 51 0.97 20.17 8.53
C MET A 51 1.52 20.65 7.19
N THR A 52 2.77 20.31 6.88
CA THR A 52 3.44 20.67 5.62
C THR A 52 2.67 20.18 4.40
N VAL A 53 2.02 19.02 4.52
CA VAL A 53 1.22 18.40 3.45
C VAL A 53 -0.16 19.06 3.29
N GLY A 54 -0.60 19.87 4.26
CA GLY A 54 -1.92 20.47 4.29
C GLY A 54 -3.07 19.46 4.26
N ILE A 55 -4.28 19.98 4.13
CA ILE A 55 -5.50 19.17 4.04
C ILE A 55 -5.50 18.28 2.78
N ASP A 56 -5.07 18.83 1.66
CA ASP A 56 -5.02 18.14 0.38
C ASP A 56 -4.06 16.94 0.44
N GLY A 57 -2.86 17.13 1.00
CA GLY A 57 -1.88 16.05 1.12
C GLY A 57 -2.29 15.00 2.16
N MET A 58 -2.96 15.38 3.26
CA MET A 58 -3.53 14.42 4.20
C MET A 58 -4.58 13.53 3.52
N PHE A 59 -5.53 14.10 2.78
CA PHE A 59 -6.51 13.30 2.04
C PHE A 59 -5.85 12.46 0.96
N GLN A 60 -4.80 12.95 0.29
CA GLN A 60 -4.00 12.11 -0.62
C GLN A 60 -3.38 10.90 0.07
N LEU A 61 -2.86 11.04 1.30
CA LEU A 61 -2.34 9.92 2.09
C LEU A 61 -3.45 8.92 2.46
N ILE A 62 -4.62 9.42 2.85
CA ILE A 62 -5.79 8.58 3.13
C ILE A 62 -6.20 7.80 1.88
N TYR A 63 -6.30 8.48 0.74
CA TYR A 63 -6.66 7.83 -0.52
C TYR A 63 -5.62 6.80 -0.96
N LYS A 64 -4.33 7.07 -0.78
CA LYS A 64 -3.25 6.11 -1.01
C LYS A 64 -3.47 4.86 -0.15
N GLY A 65 -3.81 5.04 1.13
CA GLY A 65 -4.15 3.95 2.04
C GLY A 65 -5.40 3.17 1.60
N ASP A 66 -6.49 3.86 1.27
CA ASP A 66 -7.74 3.24 0.84
C ASP A 66 -7.58 2.41 -0.45
N ASP A 67 -6.85 2.93 -1.44
CA ASP A 67 -6.56 2.19 -2.68
C ASP A 67 -5.69 0.95 -2.40
N CYS A 68 -4.64 1.10 -1.58
CA CYS A 68 -3.79 -0.02 -1.16
C CYS A 68 -4.60 -1.12 -0.48
N ILE A 69 -5.51 -0.78 0.44
CA ILE A 69 -6.35 -1.75 1.15
C ILE A 69 -7.25 -2.51 0.17
N LYS A 70 -7.94 -1.79 -0.73
CA LYS A 70 -8.80 -2.44 -1.74
C LYS A 70 -8.04 -3.39 -2.65
N LEU A 71 -6.83 -2.98 -3.07
CA LEU A 71 -5.96 -3.81 -3.90
C LEU A 71 -5.41 -5.00 -3.13
N TYR A 72 -5.04 -4.81 -1.88
CA TYR A 72 -4.61 -5.90 -0.99
C TYR A 72 -5.72 -6.92 -0.83
N ASP A 73 -6.94 -6.50 -0.48
CA ASP A 73 -8.09 -7.39 -0.34
C ASP A 73 -8.40 -8.14 -1.64
N CYS A 74 -8.28 -7.47 -2.79
CA CYS A 74 -8.45 -8.07 -4.11
C CYS A 74 -7.39 -9.13 -4.42
N ILE A 75 -6.12 -8.87 -4.11
CA ILE A 75 -5.01 -9.81 -4.30
C ILE A 75 -5.14 -10.97 -3.30
N HIS A 76 -5.51 -10.68 -2.06
CA HIS A 76 -5.74 -11.68 -1.02
C HIS A 76 -6.86 -12.64 -1.40
N HIS A 77 -7.98 -12.12 -1.90
CA HIS A 77 -9.08 -12.93 -2.41
C HIS A 77 -8.64 -13.82 -3.58
N TYR A 78 -7.86 -13.27 -4.51
CA TYR A 78 -7.31 -14.03 -5.64
C TYR A 78 -6.37 -15.15 -5.18
N ALA A 79 -5.39 -14.84 -4.33
CA ALA A 79 -4.45 -15.80 -3.78
C ALA A 79 -5.18 -16.88 -2.95
N SER A 80 -6.13 -16.47 -2.11
CA SER A 80 -6.96 -17.39 -1.31
C SER A 80 -7.75 -18.34 -2.16
N SER A 81 -8.47 -17.82 -3.15
CA SER A 81 -9.27 -18.64 -4.08
C SER A 81 -8.41 -19.63 -4.84
N TYR A 82 -7.19 -19.23 -5.24
CA TYR A 82 -6.26 -20.12 -5.92
C TYR A 82 -5.70 -21.19 -4.99
N ILE A 83 -5.25 -20.82 -3.79
CA ILE A 83 -4.69 -21.75 -2.79
C ILE A 83 -5.75 -22.75 -2.33
N ASP A 84 -6.98 -22.32 -2.09
CA ASP A 84 -8.09 -23.18 -1.66
C ASP A 84 -8.49 -24.23 -2.72
N LEU A 85 -8.12 -24.05 -4.00
CA LEU A 85 -8.32 -25.07 -5.04
C LEU A 85 -7.35 -26.25 -4.92
N TYR A 86 -6.12 -26.00 -4.43
CA TYR A 86 -5.02 -26.98 -4.46
C TYR A 86 -4.68 -27.55 -3.08
N TYR A 87 -4.81 -26.75 -2.02
CA TYR A 87 -4.63 -27.19 -0.64
C TYR A 87 -6.00 -27.33 0.00
N VAL A 88 -6.47 -28.55 0.23
CA VAL A 88 -7.79 -28.83 0.81
C VAL A 88 -7.75 -28.54 2.31
N ASN A 89 -6.68 -28.94 2.98
CA ASN A 89 -6.54 -28.85 4.44
C ASN A 89 -5.11 -28.43 4.85
N GLU A 90 -4.89 -28.25 6.15
CA GLU A 90 -3.60 -27.79 6.69
C GLU A 90 -2.46 -28.81 6.47
N GLN A 91 -2.78 -30.10 6.46
CA GLN A 91 -1.81 -31.16 6.24
C GLN A 91 -1.21 -31.08 4.84
N ASP A 92 -2.01 -30.72 3.83
CA ASP A 92 -1.53 -30.54 2.46
C ASP A 92 -0.45 -29.45 2.37
N VAL A 93 -0.48 -28.45 3.26
CA VAL A 93 0.53 -27.38 3.34
C VAL A 93 1.77 -27.86 4.08
N THR A 94 1.61 -28.59 5.18
CA THR A 94 2.75 -29.06 5.98
C THR A 94 3.51 -30.20 5.32
N ASP A 95 2.84 -30.99 4.47
CA ASP A 95 3.40 -32.13 3.75
C ASP A 95 3.96 -31.76 2.36
N ASP A 96 3.82 -30.49 1.95
CA ASP A 96 4.42 -29.96 0.73
C ASP A 96 5.91 -29.67 0.96
N ASP A 97 6.75 -30.68 0.72
CA ASP A 97 8.21 -30.56 0.87
C ASP A 97 8.81 -29.44 0.02
N GLU A 98 8.26 -29.15 -1.17
CA GLU A 98 8.78 -28.09 -2.05
C GLU A 98 8.52 -26.70 -1.43
N LEU A 99 7.30 -26.47 -0.95
CA LEU A 99 6.93 -25.25 -0.24
C LEU A 99 7.77 -25.05 1.02
N GLN A 100 7.89 -26.09 1.86
CA GLN A 100 8.64 -25.97 3.11
C GLN A 100 10.14 -25.74 2.87
N ASN A 101 10.72 -26.43 1.87
CA ASN A 101 12.11 -26.19 1.48
C ASN A 101 12.34 -24.78 0.93
N TRP A 102 11.39 -24.24 0.16
CA TRP A 102 11.47 -22.87 -0.34
C TRP A 102 11.49 -21.85 0.81
N VAL A 103 10.57 -21.98 1.76
CA VAL A 103 10.45 -21.08 2.91
C VAL A 103 11.67 -21.20 3.84
N GLU A 104 12.17 -22.42 4.08
CA GLU A 104 13.40 -22.62 4.82
C GLU A 104 14.57 -21.91 4.11
N CYS A 105 14.70 -22.07 2.79
CA CYS A 105 15.79 -21.48 2.01
C CYS A 105 15.83 -19.95 2.11
N ILE A 106 14.68 -19.28 1.94
CA ILE A 106 14.63 -17.82 2.01
C ILE A 106 14.83 -17.27 3.43
N SER A 107 14.51 -18.06 4.47
CA SER A 107 14.70 -17.68 5.86
C SER A 107 16.15 -17.75 6.35
N LYS A 108 16.97 -18.63 5.74
CA LYS A 108 18.39 -18.80 6.10
C LYS A 108 19.16 -17.50 5.89
N GLU A 109 20.11 -17.22 6.77
CA GLU A 109 20.98 -16.06 6.62
C GLU A 109 21.80 -16.12 5.32
N ALA A 110 22.19 -14.95 4.80
CA ALA A 110 22.99 -14.86 3.57
C ALA A 110 24.33 -15.60 3.67
N ILE A 111 24.96 -15.61 4.84
CA ILE A 111 26.21 -16.37 5.08
C ILE A 111 26.02 -17.89 4.94
N HIS A 112 24.79 -18.37 5.04
CA HIS A 112 24.39 -19.77 4.89
C HIS A 112 23.66 -20.03 3.55
N GLY A 113 23.76 -19.11 2.59
CA GLY A 113 23.20 -19.25 1.24
C GLY A 113 21.71 -18.92 1.10
N GLY A 114 21.09 -18.30 2.10
CA GLY A 114 19.71 -17.80 2.01
C GLY A 114 19.62 -16.28 1.83
N ILE A 115 18.45 -15.71 2.14
CA ILE A 115 18.17 -14.26 2.00
C ILE A 115 18.10 -13.57 3.38
N GLY A 116 17.89 -14.34 4.45
CA GLY A 116 17.71 -13.83 5.81
C GLY A 116 16.34 -13.17 5.99
N LEU A 117 15.32 -13.64 5.26
CA LEU A 117 13.97 -13.10 5.36
C LEU A 117 13.42 -13.33 6.78
N LYS A 118 13.10 -12.23 7.46
CA LYS A 118 12.53 -12.24 8.82
C LYS A 118 11.02 -12.12 8.77
N GLY A 119 10.36 -12.52 9.87
CA GLY A 119 8.90 -12.40 10.04
C GLY A 119 8.10 -13.60 9.55
N LEU A 120 8.75 -14.64 9.02
CA LEU A 120 8.13 -15.93 8.76
C LEU A 120 7.96 -16.72 10.08
N PRO A 121 6.94 -17.58 10.19
CA PRO A 121 6.88 -18.55 11.27
C PRO A 121 8.12 -19.44 11.25
N ILE A 122 8.61 -19.80 12.44
CA ILE A 122 9.82 -20.60 12.61
C ILE A 122 9.47 -21.92 13.30
N LYS A 123 9.94 -23.02 12.72
CA LYS A 123 9.88 -24.36 13.31
C LYS A 123 11.30 -24.94 13.32
N ASP A 124 11.77 -25.39 14.47
CA ASP A 124 13.10 -25.97 14.64
C ASP A 124 14.26 -25.10 14.10
N GLY A 125 14.13 -23.78 14.25
CA GLY A 125 15.13 -22.80 13.78
C GLY A 125 15.12 -22.52 12.28
N LYS A 126 14.11 -23.04 11.55
CA LYS A 126 13.95 -22.88 10.10
C LYS A 126 12.63 -22.19 9.77
N GLY A 127 12.59 -21.42 8.68
CA GLY A 127 11.35 -20.89 8.13
C GLY A 127 10.36 -22.00 7.81
N HIS A 128 9.10 -21.78 8.18
CA HIS A 128 8.03 -22.76 8.05
C HIS A 128 6.69 -22.07 7.80
N ILE A 129 5.82 -22.68 6.99
CA ILE A 129 4.42 -22.25 6.84
C ILE A 129 3.52 -23.34 7.44
N PRO A 130 2.86 -23.09 8.58
CA PRO A 130 2.11 -24.10 9.31
C PRO A 130 0.66 -24.27 8.85
N SER A 131 0.14 -23.33 8.03
CA SER A 131 -1.27 -23.34 7.66
C SER A 131 -1.54 -22.69 6.30
N LYS A 132 -2.73 -22.97 5.77
CA LYS A 132 -3.30 -22.35 4.58
C LYS A 132 -3.43 -20.85 4.76
N GLU A 133 -3.86 -20.37 5.92
CA GLU A 133 -3.99 -18.93 6.16
C GLU A 133 -2.63 -18.22 6.14
N GLU A 134 -1.58 -18.85 6.68
CA GLU A 134 -0.21 -18.34 6.58
C GLU A 134 0.30 -18.39 5.12
N LEU A 135 -0.01 -19.45 4.37
CA LEU A 135 0.32 -19.53 2.94
C LEU A 135 -0.37 -18.43 2.13
N LYS A 136 -1.66 -18.19 2.38
CA LYS A 136 -2.45 -17.13 1.75
C LYS A 136 -1.86 -15.76 2.03
N LEU A 137 -1.54 -15.49 3.28
CA LEU A 137 -0.90 -14.25 3.69
C LEU A 137 0.47 -14.07 3.01
N PHE A 138 1.28 -15.12 2.99
CA PHE A 138 2.62 -15.09 2.40
C PHE A 138 2.56 -14.81 0.89
N ILE A 139 1.76 -15.56 0.12
CA ILE A 139 1.62 -15.37 -1.32
C ILE A 139 1.00 -14.01 -1.63
N THR A 140 0.00 -13.57 -0.86
CA THR A 140 -0.59 -12.23 -0.99
C THR A 140 0.48 -11.15 -0.81
N THR A 141 1.33 -11.29 0.21
CA THR A 141 2.40 -10.33 0.51
C THR A 141 3.41 -10.26 -0.62
N VAL A 142 3.81 -11.40 -1.19
CA VAL A 142 4.74 -11.47 -2.33
C VAL A 142 4.12 -10.76 -3.54
N LEU A 143 2.89 -11.12 -3.91
CA LEU A 143 2.18 -10.52 -5.05
C LEU A 143 1.95 -9.02 -4.88
N PHE A 144 1.53 -8.59 -3.68
CA PHE A 144 1.30 -7.18 -3.38
C PHE A 144 2.61 -6.39 -3.40
N THR A 145 3.71 -6.95 -2.88
CA THR A 145 5.01 -6.28 -2.84
C THR A 145 5.60 -6.10 -4.23
N SER A 146 5.51 -7.14 -5.07
CA SER A 146 6.06 -7.12 -6.44
C SER A 146 5.25 -6.27 -7.42
N SER A 147 4.03 -5.85 -7.05
CA SER A 147 3.15 -5.06 -7.90
C SER A 147 2.77 -3.72 -7.24
N VAL A 148 1.77 -3.72 -6.36
CA VAL A 148 1.15 -2.53 -5.77
C VAL A 148 2.13 -1.72 -4.94
N SER A 149 2.87 -2.36 -4.04
CA SER A 149 3.82 -1.69 -3.15
C SER A 149 4.95 -1.04 -3.96
N HIS A 150 5.50 -1.77 -4.92
CA HIS A 150 6.52 -1.22 -5.82
C HIS A 150 5.99 -0.05 -6.64
N ALA A 151 4.83 -0.20 -7.31
CA ALA A 151 4.22 0.87 -8.09
C ALA A 151 3.99 2.14 -7.26
N HIS A 152 3.50 1.98 -6.03
CA HIS A 152 3.29 3.07 -5.08
C HIS A 152 4.57 3.84 -4.77
N ALA A 153 5.67 3.13 -4.49
CA ALA A 153 6.94 3.72 -4.11
C ALA A 153 7.72 4.29 -5.31
N ASN A 154 7.52 3.73 -6.50
CA ASN A 154 8.39 3.97 -7.64
C ASN A 154 7.83 4.97 -8.65
N PHE A 155 6.53 4.88 -9.02
CA PHE A 155 5.98 5.71 -10.11
C PHE A 155 5.58 7.12 -9.74
N LEU A 156 5.89 7.56 -8.52
CA LEU A 156 5.84 8.98 -8.13
C LEU A 156 7.23 9.61 -8.07
N GLN A 157 8.30 8.85 -8.35
CA GLN A 157 9.65 9.36 -8.17
C GLN A 157 9.88 10.60 -9.04
N TYR A 158 9.40 10.63 -10.27
CA TYR A 158 9.55 11.84 -11.08
C TYR A 158 8.78 13.02 -10.49
N GLU A 159 7.50 12.84 -10.18
CA GLU A 159 6.64 13.89 -9.64
C GLU A 159 7.15 14.47 -8.31
N GLU A 160 7.77 13.65 -7.47
CA GLU A 160 8.28 14.08 -6.16
C GLU A 160 9.69 14.69 -6.24
N TYR A 161 10.61 14.04 -6.97
CA TYR A 161 12.03 14.43 -7.01
C TYR A 161 12.36 15.45 -8.11
N ALA A 162 11.53 15.61 -9.14
CA ALA A 162 11.83 16.55 -10.23
C ALA A 162 11.81 18.03 -9.79
N PHE A 163 11.23 18.31 -8.62
CA PHE A 163 11.35 19.61 -7.96
C PHE A 163 12.10 19.44 -6.63
N PRO A 164 13.43 19.68 -6.60
CA PRO A 164 14.27 19.39 -5.43
C PRO A 164 13.84 20.10 -4.14
N SER A 165 13.16 21.25 -4.22
CA SER A 165 12.64 21.93 -3.03
C SER A 165 11.47 21.20 -2.38
N ASN A 166 10.77 20.32 -3.11
CA ASN A 166 9.74 19.43 -2.57
C ASN A 166 10.37 18.19 -1.91
N TYR A 167 11.27 17.50 -2.63
CA TYR A 167 11.90 16.29 -2.14
C TYR A 167 13.36 16.17 -2.62
N PRO A 168 14.32 16.77 -1.89
CA PRO A 168 15.71 16.78 -2.33
C PRO A 168 16.32 15.38 -2.19
N SER A 169 16.92 14.86 -3.27
CA SER A 169 17.60 13.55 -3.25
C SER A 169 18.83 13.53 -2.32
N MET A 170 19.42 14.71 -2.08
CA MET A 170 20.55 14.89 -1.19
C MET A 170 20.61 16.32 -0.68
N ILE A 171 21.35 16.50 0.42
CA ILE A 171 21.78 17.80 0.92
C ILE A 171 23.31 17.86 0.85
N ARG A 172 23.84 18.88 0.18
CA ARG A 172 25.29 19.02 -0.10
C ARG A 172 26.07 19.69 1.03
N THR A 173 25.37 20.24 2.01
CA THR A 173 25.97 20.87 3.20
C THR A 173 25.88 19.95 4.41
N PRO A 174 26.76 20.11 5.42
CA PRO A 174 26.61 19.42 6.70
C PRO A 174 25.25 19.67 7.36
N LEU A 175 24.80 18.72 8.18
CA LEU A 175 23.63 18.90 9.02
C LEU A 175 23.84 20.08 9.97
N LEU A 176 22.84 20.97 10.02
CA LEU A 176 22.85 22.11 10.93
C LEU A 176 22.77 21.61 12.39
N LYS A 177 23.63 22.16 13.25
CA LYS A 177 23.70 21.80 14.69
C LYS A 177 23.20 22.91 15.61
N ASP A 178 22.71 23.99 15.03
CA ASP A 178 22.27 25.19 15.69
C ASP A 178 21.02 25.77 15.00
N LYS A 179 20.41 26.77 15.63
CA LYS A 179 19.19 27.44 15.14
C LYS A 179 19.49 28.81 14.53
N THR A 180 20.73 29.09 14.15
CA THR A 180 21.07 30.37 13.53
C THR A 180 20.31 30.50 12.21
N PRO A 181 19.67 31.66 11.94
CA PRO A 181 18.96 31.88 10.68
C PRO A 181 19.85 31.61 9.47
N ARG A 182 19.24 31.10 8.40
CA ARG A 182 19.87 30.84 7.09
C ARG A 182 19.22 31.71 6.04
N THR A 183 20.02 32.19 5.09
CA THR A 183 19.50 32.95 3.95
C THR A 183 18.95 32.02 2.88
N GLU A 184 18.31 32.58 1.87
CA GLU A 184 17.87 31.81 0.70
C GLU A 184 19.07 31.19 -0.03
N GLU A 185 20.18 31.92 -0.13
CA GLU A 185 21.42 31.43 -0.73
C GLU A 185 21.98 30.21 0.02
N ASP A 186 21.92 30.20 1.35
CA ASP A 186 22.32 29.04 2.16
C ASP A 186 21.48 27.80 1.83
N ILE A 187 20.16 27.98 1.65
CA ILE A 187 19.23 26.90 1.31
C ILE A 187 19.52 26.38 -0.11
N ILE A 188 19.71 27.26 -1.09
CA ILE A 188 20.04 26.89 -2.46
C ILE A 188 21.40 26.18 -2.52
N ALA A 189 22.38 26.61 -1.72
CA ALA A 189 23.68 25.94 -1.62
C ALA A 189 23.56 24.52 -1.03
N ALA A 190 22.61 24.29 -0.12
CA ALA A 190 22.33 22.99 0.46
C ALA A 190 21.64 22.02 -0.54
N LEU A 191 20.79 22.53 -1.42
CA LEU A 191 20.10 21.75 -2.44
C LEU A 191 21.06 21.23 -3.53
N PRO A 192 20.66 20.18 -4.29
CA PRO A 192 21.43 19.72 -5.46
C PRO A 192 21.69 20.86 -6.45
N ASP A 193 22.86 20.87 -7.08
CA ASP A 193 23.13 21.81 -8.16
C ASP A 193 22.36 21.46 -9.44
N LYS A 194 22.47 22.32 -10.46
CA LYS A 194 21.71 22.18 -11.71
C LYS A 194 22.02 20.87 -12.45
N ALA A 195 23.29 20.45 -12.48
CA ALA A 195 23.69 19.23 -13.16
C ALA A 195 23.14 18.00 -12.43
N THR A 196 23.32 17.95 -11.11
CA THR A 196 22.79 16.87 -10.27
C THR A 196 21.27 16.82 -10.33
N THR A 197 20.60 17.97 -10.35
CA THR A 197 19.13 18.05 -10.49
C THR A 197 18.69 17.43 -11.82
N LEU A 198 19.36 17.74 -12.93
CA LEU A 198 19.04 17.17 -14.23
C LEU A 198 19.25 15.65 -14.25
N ASP A 199 20.33 15.15 -13.65
CA ASP A 199 20.59 13.72 -13.54
C ASP A 199 19.51 13.01 -12.71
N VAL A 200 19.12 13.58 -11.58
CA VAL A 200 18.01 13.07 -10.75
C VAL A 200 16.71 13.04 -11.54
N MET A 201 16.38 14.13 -12.24
CA MET A 201 15.18 14.19 -13.09
C MET A 201 15.20 13.11 -14.18
N ALA A 202 16.35 12.88 -14.82
CA ALA A 202 16.48 11.88 -15.87
C ALA A 202 16.30 10.45 -15.32
N ILE A 203 16.96 10.14 -14.20
CA ILE A 203 16.86 8.83 -13.55
C ILE A 203 15.43 8.58 -13.05
N THR A 204 14.82 9.52 -12.34
CA THR A 204 13.48 9.31 -11.77
C THR A 204 12.39 9.27 -12.83
N ASN A 205 12.57 9.97 -13.97
CA ASN A 205 11.68 9.81 -15.13
C ASN A 205 11.78 8.39 -15.72
N LEU A 206 13.01 7.88 -15.88
CA LEU A 206 13.24 6.53 -16.38
C LEU A 206 12.63 5.48 -15.44
N LEU A 207 12.92 5.58 -14.14
CA LEU A 207 12.40 4.64 -13.13
C LEU A 207 10.89 4.72 -12.98
N SER A 208 10.26 5.87 -13.24
CA SER A 208 8.80 6.01 -13.18
C SER A 208 8.07 5.41 -14.40
N ALA A 209 8.79 4.92 -15.41
CA ALA A 209 8.20 4.41 -16.65
C ALA A 209 7.56 3.03 -16.46
N LYS A 210 6.35 2.86 -16.99
CA LYS A 210 5.69 1.55 -17.08
C LYS A 210 6.16 0.81 -18.33
N THR A 211 6.82 -0.33 -18.15
CA THR A 211 7.40 -1.14 -19.25
C THR A 211 6.64 -2.43 -19.56
N THR A 212 5.74 -2.85 -18.68
CA THR A 212 5.01 -4.14 -18.73
C THR A 212 3.50 -3.94 -18.72
N LYS A 213 2.73 -5.02 -18.87
CA LYS A 213 1.27 -4.97 -18.85
C LYS A 213 0.73 -4.66 -17.46
N SER A 214 -0.53 -4.26 -17.42
CA SER A 214 -1.26 -3.94 -16.20
C SER A 214 -1.49 -5.17 -15.33
N LEU A 215 -1.69 -4.93 -14.02
CA LEU A 215 -1.96 -5.96 -13.03
C LEU A 215 -3.15 -6.82 -13.46
N GLY A 216 -2.95 -8.13 -13.46
CA GLY A 216 -3.94 -9.13 -13.89
C GLY A 216 -4.04 -9.33 -15.41
N ASP A 217 -3.41 -8.50 -16.24
CA ASP A 217 -3.19 -8.78 -17.67
C ASP A 217 -1.77 -9.32 -17.84
N PHE A 218 -1.65 -10.65 -17.88
CA PHE A 218 -0.36 -11.32 -17.92
C PHE A 218 0.26 -11.29 -19.32
N GLU A 219 1.59 -11.12 -19.38
CA GLU A 219 2.39 -11.21 -20.60
C GLU A 219 2.29 -12.60 -21.23
N THR A 220 2.36 -13.62 -20.38
CA THR A 220 2.30 -15.03 -20.73
C THR A 220 1.26 -15.73 -19.88
N GLN A 221 0.53 -16.69 -20.46
CA GLN A 221 -0.38 -17.54 -19.69
C GLN A 221 0.40 -18.65 -18.98
N TYR A 222 0.43 -18.59 -17.66
CA TYR A 222 1.01 -19.65 -16.81
C TYR A 222 -0.02 -20.62 -16.25
N ILE A 223 -1.28 -20.19 -16.12
CA ILE A 223 -2.38 -20.99 -15.56
C ILE A 223 -3.21 -21.58 -16.70
N TYR A 224 -3.33 -22.91 -16.74
CA TYR A 224 -4.10 -23.65 -17.75
C TYR A 224 -5.26 -24.46 -17.18
N ASP A 225 -5.23 -24.77 -15.87
CA ASP A 225 -6.32 -25.47 -15.21
C ASP A 225 -7.63 -24.65 -15.32
N PRO A 226 -8.70 -25.20 -15.91
CA PRO A 226 -9.98 -24.52 -16.06
C PRO A 226 -10.56 -23.98 -14.75
N LYS A 227 -10.34 -24.66 -13.62
CA LYS A 227 -10.81 -24.21 -12.29
C LYS A 227 -10.04 -22.97 -11.83
N ALA A 228 -8.72 -23.00 -11.95
CA ALA A 228 -7.87 -21.85 -11.60
C ALA A 228 -8.04 -20.65 -12.54
N LEU A 229 -8.37 -20.89 -13.82
CA LEU A 229 -8.74 -19.83 -14.76
C LEU A 229 -9.99 -19.05 -14.31
N VAL A 230 -10.88 -19.66 -13.51
CA VAL A 230 -12.00 -18.93 -12.89
C VAL A 230 -11.48 -17.86 -11.93
N CYS A 231 -10.52 -18.20 -11.07
CA CYS A 231 -9.90 -17.27 -10.12
C CYS A 231 -9.25 -16.07 -10.84
N VAL A 232 -8.54 -16.32 -11.95
CA VAL A 232 -7.91 -15.26 -12.77
C VAL A 232 -8.96 -14.31 -13.34
N ARG A 233 -10.06 -14.84 -13.90
CA ARG A 233 -11.13 -14.00 -14.47
C ARG A 233 -11.83 -13.17 -13.40
N GLU A 234 -12.03 -13.74 -12.21
CA GLU A 234 -12.62 -13.02 -11.08
C GLU A 234 -11.69 -11.92 -10.58
N PHE A 235 -10.40 -12.19 -10.45
CA PHE A 235 -9.38 -11.19 -10.13
C PHE A 235 -9.38 -10.02 -11.12
N GLN A 236 -9.33 -10.31 -12.42
CA GLN A 236 -9.40 -9.29 -13.47
C GLN A 236 -10.69 -8.47 -13.42
N LYS A 237 -11.83 -9.10 -13.10
CA LYS A 237 -13.11 -8.41 -12.92
C LYS A 237 -13.07 -7.46 -11.72
N ASN A 238 -12.55 -7.92 -10.58
CA ASN A 238 -12.46 -7.13 -9.36
C ASN A 238 -11.52 -5.92 -9.55
N LEU A 239 -10.39 -6.11 -10.22
CA LEU A 239 -9.49 -5.01 -10.61
C LEU A 239 -10.18 -3.98 -11.52
N LYS A 240 -11.00 -4.42 -12.48
CA LYS A 240 -11.78 -3.48 -13.32
C LYS A 240 -12.77 -2.66 -12.50
N THR A 241 -13.43 -3.26 -11.52
CA THR A 241 -14.32 -2.55 -10.58
C THR A 241 -13.54 -1.50 -9.80
N ILE A 242 -12.41 -1.87 -9.19
CA ILE A 242 -11.54 -0.95 -8.44
C ILE A 242 -11.04 0.20 -9.33
N SER A 243 -10.60 -0.09 -10.56
CA SER A 243 -10.20 0.93 -11.54
C SER A 243 -11.34 1.91 -11.83
N GLY A 244 -12.58 1.42 -11.97
CA GLY A 244 -13.77 2.25 -12.16
C GLY A 244 -14.02 3.21 -10.98
N GLU A 245 -13.92 2.70 -9.75
CA GLU A 245 -14.07 3.49 -8.53
C GLU A 245 -12.98 4.55 -8.38
N ILE A 246 -11.71 4.19 -8.61
CA ILE A 246 -10.57 5.10 -8.55
C ILE A 246 -10.74 6.20 -9.60
N LYS A 247 -11.13 5.87 -10.83
CA LYS A 247 -11.40 6.85 -11.89
C LYS A 247 -12.56 7.77 -11.53
N ALA A 248 -13.64 7.25 -10.95
CA ALA A 248 -14.79 8.05 -10.53
C ALA A 248 -14.39 9.04 -9.42
N ARG A 249 -13.67 8.58 -8.40
CA ARG A 249 -13.16 9.42 -7.31
C ARG A 249 -12.15 10.45 -7.81
N ASN A 250 -11.25 10.06 -8.71
CA ASN A 250 -10.23 10.98 -9.27
C ASN A 250 -10.82 12.14 -10.06
N LYS A 251 -12.03 12.02 -10.62
CA LYS A 251 -12.72 13.14 -11.30
C LYS A 251 -13.11 14.27 -10.34
N THR A 252 -13.25 13.99 -9.05
CA THR A 252 -13.64 15.00 -8.04
C THR A 252 -12.45 15.61 -7.32
N LEU A 253 -11.22 15.11 -7.55
CA LEU A 253 -10.02 15.58 -6.89
C LEU A 253 -9.30 16.65 -7.70
N LYS A 254 -8.82 17.70 -7.02
CA LYS A 254 -7.95 18.73 -7.61
C LYS A 254 -6.64 18.14 -8.16
N LYS A 255 -6.10 17.14 -7.47
CA LYS A 255 -4.89 16.39 -7.85
C LYS A 255 -5.21 14.89 -7.85
N PRO A 256 -5.56 14.30 -9.00
CA PRO A 256 -5.88 12.89 -9.12
C PRO A 256 -4.71 11.98 -8.71
N TYR A 257 -5.00 10.89 -8.01
CA TYR A 257 -4.01 9.87 -7.68
C TYR A 257 -4.18 8.66 -8.60
N LYS A 258 -3.32 8.56 -9.62
CA LYS A 258 -3.45 7.57 -10.71
C LYS A 258 -2.58 6.33 -10.54
N VAL A 259 -1.53 6.41 -9.71
CA VAL A 259 -0.50 5.36 -9.60
C VAL A 259 -1.09 4.01 -9.20
N LEU A 260 -2.07 4.01 -8.29
CA LEU A 260 -2.73 2.78 -7.82
C LEU A 260 -4.02 2.42 -8.58
N ASP A 261 -4.29 3.04 -9.72
CA ASP A 261 -5.27 2.48 -10.65
C ASP A 261 -4.69 1.16 -11.19
N PRO A 262 -5.41 0.01 -11.13
CA PRO A 262 -4.96 -1.25 -11.70
C PRO A 262 -4.45 -1.16 -13.14
N ALA A 263 -4.96 -0.21 -13.92
CA ALA A 263 -4.48 0.04 -15.29
C ALA A 263 -3.04 0.58 -15.36
N ASN A 264 -2.48 1.11 -14.26
CA ASN A 264 -1.15 1.71 -14.19
C ASN A 264 -0.15 0.87 -13.38
N ILE A 265 -0.61 -0.14 -12.65
CA ILE A 265 0.24 -1.04 -11.85
C ILE A 265 0.72 -2.21 -12.73
N PRO A 266 2.03 -2.48 -12.85
CA PRO A 266 2.56 -3.72 -13.42
C PRO A 266 2.29 -4.99 -12.62
N ASN A 267 2.38 -6.14 -13.29
CA ASN A 267 2.42 -7.43 -12.59
C ASN A 267 3.70 -7.66 -11.79
N ALA A 268 4.80 -7.01 -12.16
CA ALA A 268 6.12 -7.24 -11.55
C ALA A 268 7.02 -5.99 -11.60
N ILE A 269 8.02 -6.00 -10.70
CA ILE A 269 9.14 -5.06 -10.70
C ILE A 269 9.97 -5.32 -11.96
N SER A 270 9.98 -4.36 -12.88
CA SER A 270 10.56 -4.49 -14.23
C SER A 270 11.35 -3.25 -14.66
N ILE A 271 11.50 -2.29 -13.76
CA ILE A 271 12.34 -1.10 -13.88
C ILE A 271 12.90 -0.77 -12.50
#